data_AF-A0AAF0ELB9-F1
#
_entry.id   AF-A0AAF0ELB9-F1
#
_cell.length_a   1.000
_cell.length_b   1.000
_cell.length_c   1.000
_cell.angle_alpha   90.00
_cell.angle_beta   90.00
_cell.angle_gamma   90.00
#
_symmetry.space_group_name_H-M   'P 1'
#
loop_
_entity.id
_entity.type
_entity.pdbx_description
1 polymer ?
#
loop_
_entity_poly.entity_id
_entity_poly.type
_entity_poly.pdbx_seq_one_letter_code
_entity_poly.pdbx_strand_id
1 'polypeptide(L)'
;MSTSAAVLPDAYELLGIEIDATESQIRTAYRKKSLLLHPDKVKDVPPDVAADRFHRLTLAYEELMDPARRVRLAQDLQVERDRRERRSAFDERRRAMAADLEEREERDRKARAMREQWMRERELRIVSLREEGRTLRIQKHERLLREWQAQTQKASTKTATTVTQEELPAWGALDTTVLVRFPSDQTYEMWGSATPPESLLETPLAKALLDTYGPPVSVRIRPTQKKRQEISVIVEFEHGVHAWRAVHDGMQLRCSHPLLQDCWIGWSDEGGKARSDIPQRIAVWMAQGITPAQAPITAEPTAMPHDSAANFDYDYETRTLERMRRAASMA
;
A
#
# COMPACT_ATOMS: atom_id res chain seq x y z
N MET A 1 -63.24 -22.38 -26.91
CA MET A 1 -63.73 -23.76 -26.69
C MET A 1 -62.95 -24.68 -27.60
N SER A 2 -62.09 -25.52 -27.02
CA SER A 2 -61.58 -26.78 -27.59
C SER A 2 -60.85 -27.50 -26.45
N THR A 3 -61.62 -28.13 -25.56
CA THR A 3 -61.15 -29.13 -24.62
C THR A 3 -60.96 -30.42 -25.39
N SER A 4 -59.79 -30.63 -25.98
CA SER A 4 -59.44 -31.91 -26.59
C SER A 4 -57.94 -32.13 -26.43
N ALA A 5 -57.58 -33.33 -25.99
CA ALA A 5 -56.22 -33.82 -25.78
C ALA A 5 -55.44 -33.25 -24.58
N ALA A 6 -56.03 -33.35 -23.37
CA ALA A 6 -55.18 -33.76 -22.25
C ALA A 6 -54.74 -35.19 -22.58
N VAL A 7 -53.52 -35.29 -23.13
CA VAL A 7 -52.85 -36.53 -23.55
C VAL A 7 -53.11 -37.59 -22.49
N LEU A 8 -53.29 -38.84 -22.91
CA LEU A 8 -53.45 -40.03 -22.09
C LEU A 8 -52.10 -40.74 -21.85
N PRO A 9 -51.01 -40.11 -21.30
CA PRO A 9 -49.87 -40.88 -20.80
C PRO A 9 -50.34 -41.86 -19.72
N ASP A 10 -51.45 -41.52 -19.07
CA ASP A 10 -52.16 -42.38 -18.14
C ASP A 10 -52.63 -43.68 -18.80
N ALA A 11 -52.91 -43.82 -20.11
CA ALA A 11 -53.48 -45.07 -20.62
C ALA A 11 -52.54 -46.29 -20.45
N TYR A 12 -51.25 -46.15 -20.77
CA TYR A 12 -50.26 -47.22 -20.56
C TYR A 12 -49.92 -47.38 -19.07
N GLU A 13 -49.80 -46.29 -18.31
CA GLU A 13 -49.51 -46.32 -16.87
C GLU A 13 -50.68 -46.89 -16.03
N LEU A 14 -51.90 -46.48 -16.34
CA LEU A 14 -53.16 -46.89 -15.74
C LEU A 14 -53.50 -48.35 -16.07
N LEU A 15 -53.07 -48.87 -17.23
CA LEU A 15 -53.07 -50.32 -17.51
C LEU A 15 -51.83 -51.04 -16.98
N GLY A 16 -50.76 -50.31 -16.65
CA GLY A 16 -49.53 -50.83 -16.04
C GLY A 16 -48.73 -51.69 -17.01
N ILE A 17 -48.68 -51.26 -18.26
CA ILE A 17 -48.07 -51.99 -19.38
C ILE A 17 -47.07 -51.09 -20.10
N GLU A 18 -46.08 -51.71 -20.72
CA GLU A 18 -45.11 -50.99 -21.56
C GLU A 18 -45.73 -50.56 -22.89
N ILE A 19 -45.15 -49.53 -23.53
CA ILE A 19 -45.61 -48.99 -24.82
C ILE A 19 -45.58 -50.07 -25.93
N ASP A 20 -44.65 -51.01 -25.81
CA ASP A 20 -44.44 -52.13 -26.74
C ASP A 20 -45.34 -53.35 -26.46
N ALA A 21 -46.26 -53.27 -25.48
CA ALA A 21 -47.09 -54.40 -25.08
C ALA A 21 -48.02 -54.91 -26.21
N THR A 22 -48.07 -56.21 -26.43
CA THR A 22 -48.95 -56.82 -27.45
C THR A 22 -50.44 -56.68 -27.08
N GLU A 23 -51.34 -56.79 -28.05
CA GLU A 23 -52.80 -56.73 -27.81
C GLU A 23 -53.27 -57.77 -26.79
N SER A 24 -52.66 -58.96 -26.79
CA SER A 24 -52.95 -60.00 -25.80
C SER A 24 -52.58 -59.56 -24.38
N GLN A 25 -51.44 -58.89 -24.21
CA GLN A 25 -51.00 -58.33 -22.93
C GLN A 25 -51.91 -57.19 -22.46
N ILE A 26 -52.35 -56.31 -23.37
CA ILE A 26 -53.33 -55.25 -23.06
C ILE A 26 -54.63 -55.86 -22.52
N ARG A 27 -55.16 -56.88 -23.21
CA ARG A 27 -56.41 -57.56 -22.82
C ARG A 27 -56.27 -58.30 -21.49
N THR A 28 -55.13 -58.92 -21.21
CA THR A 28 -54.85 -59.55 -19.92
C THR A 28 -54.70 -58.53 -18.79
N ALA A 29 -54.00 -57.42 -19.02
CA ALA A 29 -53.81 -56.36 -18.04
C ALA A 29 -55.12 -55.67 -17.67
N TYR A 30 -55.97 -55.37 -18.66
CA TYR A 30 -57.33 -54.85 -18.42
C TYR A 30 -58.14 -55.79 -17.55
N ARG A 31 -58.23 -57.09 -17.90
CA ARG A 31 -58.96 -58.07 -17.08
C ARG A 31 -58.50 -58.12 -15.62
N LYS A 32 -57.19 -58.10 -15.40
CA LYS A 32 -56.61 -58.08 -14.04
C LYS A 32 -56.97 -56.80 -13.29
N LYS A 33 -56.81 -55.63 -13.91
CA LYS A 33 -57.12 -54.34 -13.26
C LYS A 33 -58.60 -54.08 -13.09
N SER A 34 -59.45 -54.52 -14.02
CA SER A 34 -60.91 -54.43 -13.92
C SER A 34 -61.44 -55.23 -12.73
N LEU A 35 -60.85 -56.39 -12.42
CA LEU A 35 -61.23 -57.17 -11.23
C LEU A 35 -60.86 -56.48 -9.92
N LEU A 36 -59.76 -55.73 -9.91
CA LEU A 36 -59.26 -54.99 -8.75
C LEU A 36 -60.01 -53.67 -8.52
N LEU A 37 -60.43 -53.02 -9.60
CA LEU A 37 -61.08 -51.69 -9.58
C LEU A 37 -62.59 -51.76 -9.80
N HIS A 38 -63.20 -52.95 -9.75
CA HIS A 38 -64.63 -53.09 -9.98
C HIS A 38 -65.43 -52.46 -8.82
N PRO A 39 -66.41 -51.58 -9.10
CA PRO A 39 -67.16 -50.86 -8.05
C PRO A 39 -67.92 -51.79 -7.09
N ASP A 40 -68.27 -53.01 -7.53
CA ASP A 40 -68.93 -54.04 -6.70
C ASP A 40 -67.98 -54.76 -5.71
N LYS A 41 -66.67 -54.80 -6.00
CA LYS A 41 -65.69 -55.54 -5.18
C LYS A 41 -64.91 -54.64 -4.23
N VAL A 42 -64.79 -53.35 -4.54
CA VAL A 42 -64.03 -52.39 -3.74
C VAL A 42 -64.96 -51.73 -2.73
N LYS A 43 -64.98 -52.25 -1.50
CA LYS A 43 -65.81 -51.71 -0.40
C LYS A 43 -65.16 -50.55 0.36
N ASP A 44 -63.86 -50.32 0.14
CA ASP A 44 -63.06 -49.35 0.90
C ASP A 44 -62.99 -47.95 0.25
N VAL A 45 -63.61 -47.77 -0.93
CA VAL A 45 -63.57 -46.51 -1.71
C VAL A 45 -65.01 -46.06 -1.97
N PRO A 46 -65.32 -44.74 -1.92
CA PRO A 46 -66.64 -44.24 -2.28
C PRO A 46 -67.06 -44.71 -3.69
N PRO A 47 -68.35 -45.07 -3.89
CA PRO A 47 -68.82 -45.66 -5.14
C PRO A 47 -68.56 -44.77 -6.36
N ASP A 48 -68.67 -43.45 -6.20
CA ASP A 48 -68.44 -42.48 -7.26
C ASP A 48 -66.97 -42.47 -7.72
N VAL A 49 -66.03 -42.54 -6.77
CA VAL A 49 -64.59 -42.57 -7.07
C VAL A 49 -64.18 -43.91 -7.70
N ALA A 50 -64.80 -45.01 -7.27
CA ALA A 50 -64.58 -46.33 -7.87
C ALA A 50 -65.12 -46.39 -9.31
N ALA A 51 -66.31 -45.84 -9.55
CA ALA A 51 -66.91 -45.73 -10.87
C ALA A 51 -66.04 -44.87 -11.82
N ASP A 52 -65.55 -43.72 -11.37
CA ASP A 52 -64.66 -42.86 -12.15
C ASP A 52 -63.35 -43.56 -12.54
N ARG A 53 -62.72 -44.27 -11.59
CA ARG A 53 -61.48 -45.04 -11.85
C ARG A 53 -61.72 -46.17 -12.85
N PHE A 54 -62.83 -46.88 -12.72
CA PHE A 54 -63.21 -47.95 -13.65
C PHE A 54 -63.54 -47.39 -15.05
N HIS A 55 -64.18 -46.23 -15.10
CA HIS A 55 -64.47 -45.54 -16.36
C HIS A 55 -63.18 -45.13 -17.07
N ARG A 56 -62.21 -44.54 -16.36
CA ARG A 56 -60.87 -44.22 -16.91
C ARG A 56 -60.12 -45.45 -17.41
N LEU A 57 -60.21 -46.57 -16.68
CA LEU A 57 -59.64 -47.85 -17.12
C LEU A 57 -60.26 -48.37 -18.41
N THR A 58 -61.57 -48.22 -18.55
CA THR A 58 -62.29 -48.64 -19.75
C THR A 58 -61.93 -47.77 -20.95
N LEU A 59 -61.88 -46.44 -20.77
CA LEU A 59 -61.43 -45.50 -21.80
C LEU A 59 -59.98 -45.78 -22.24
N ALA A 60 -59.08 -46.05 -21.30
CA ALA A 60 -57.69 -46.42 -21.60
C ALA A 60 -57.60 -47.71 -22.43
N TYR A 61 -58.41 -48.73 -22.10
CA TYR A 61 -58.46 -49.97 -22.86
C TYR A 61 -59.02 -49.76 -24.27
N GLU A 62 -60.10 -49.00 -24.43
CA GLU A 62 -60.68 -48.70 -25.73
C GLU A 62 -59.70 -47.97 -26.65
N GLU A 63 -58.95 -47.00 -26.11
CA GLU A 63 -57.96 -46.23 -26.87
C GLU A 63 -56.76 -47.09 -27.31
N LEU A 64 -56.29 -48.02 -26.46
CA LEU A 64 -55.15 -48.90 -26.77
C LEU A 64 -55.51 -50.09 -27.66
N MET A 65 -56.79 -50.47 -27.73
CA MET A 65 -57.27 -51.55 -28.60
C MET A 65 -57.42 -51.12 -30.06
N ASP A 66 -57.63 -49.82 -30.33
CA ASP A 66 -57.63 -49.29 -31.70
C ASP A 66 -56.18 -49.07 -32.19
N PRO A 67 -55.72 -49.80 -33.22
CA PRO A 67 -54.33 -49.74 -33.67
C PRO A 67 -53.94 -48.34 -34.18
N ALA A 68 -54.86 -47.58 -34.78
CA ALA A 68 -54.56 -46.24 -35.30
C ALA A 68 -54.38 -45.24 -34.17
N ARG A 69 -55.22 -45.33 -33.13
CA ARG A 69 -55.13 -44.47 -31.94
C ARG A 69 -53.92 -44.81 -31.09
N ARG A 70 -53.64 -46.11 -30.92
CA ARG A 70 -52.46 -46.60 -30.22
C ARG A 70 -51.15 -46.05 -30.81
N VAL A 71 -51.01 -46.08 -32.14
CA VAL A 71 -49.81 -45.56 -32.82
C VAL A 71 -49.66 -44.06 -32.62
N ARG A 72 -50.75 -43.29 -32.77
CA ARG A 72 -50.73 -41.83 -32.52
C ARG A 72 -50.35 -41.50 -31.10
N LEU A 73 -50.94 -42.18 -30.12
CA LEU A 73 -50.63 -42.01 -28.71
C LEU A 73 -49.16 -42.32 -28.41
N ALA A 74 -48.61 -43.41 -28.98
CA ALA A 74 -47.19 -43.75 -28.82
C ALA A 74 -46.27 -42.66 -29.42
N GLN A 75 -46.61 -42.12 -30.59
CA GLN A 75 -45.87 -41.03 -31.24
C GLN A 75 -45.89 -39.75 -30.40
N ASP A 76 -47.07 -39.35 -29.90
CA ASP A 76 -47.23 -38.15 -29.08
C ASP A 76 -46.43 -38.24 -27.77
N LEU A 77 -46.42 -39.42 -27.14
CA LEU A 77 -45.61 -39.68 -25.94
C LEU A 77 -44.12 -39.59 -26.22
N GLN A 78 -43.66 -40.10 -27.36
CA GLN A 78 -42.26 -39.99 -27.77
C GLN A 78 -41.88 -38.53 -28.02
N VAL A 79 -42.73 -37.76 -28.71
CA VAL A 79 -42.50 -36.33 -28.97
C VAL A 79 -42.39 -35.54 -27.66
N GLU A 80 -43.29 -35.77 -26.70
CA GLU A 80 -43.23 -35.08 -25.41
C GLU A 80 -42.03 -35.52 -24.57
N ARG A 81 -41.63 -36.80 -24.62
CA ARG A 81 -40.40 -37.29 -23.98
C ARG A 81 -39.17 -36.60 -24.57
N ASP A 82 -39.00 -36.61 -25.89
CA ASP A 82 -37.88 -35.95 -26.58
C ASP A 82 -37.86 -34.44 -26.30
N ARG A 83 -39.04 -33.82 -26.20
CA ARG A 83 -39.17 -32.40 -25.86
C ARG A 83 -38.79 -32.13 -24.40
N ARG A 84 -39.14 -33.02 -23.48
CA ARG A 84 -38.76 -32.93 -22.06
C ARG A 84 -37.27 -33.14 -21.88
N GLU A 85 -36.68 -34.14 -22.54
CA GLU A 85 -35.25 -34.43 -22.50
C GLU A 85 -34.41 -33.29 -23.07
N ARG A 86 -34.83 -32.70 -24.21
CA ARG A 86 -34.18 -31.50 -24.75
C ARG A 86 -34.24 -30.33 -23.76
N ARG A 87 -35.42 -30.06 -23.18
CA ARG A 87 -35.59 -28.98 -22.19
C ARG A 87 -34.69 -29.20 -20.97
N SER A 88 -34.69 -30.40 -20.38
CA SER A 88 -33.84 -30.70 -19.23
C SER A 88 -32.35 -30.59 -19.55
N ALA A 89 -31.93 -31.04 -20.74
CA ALA A 89 -30.53 -30.91 -21.18
C ALA A 89 -30.10 -29.45 -21.35
N PHE A 90 -30.98 -28.58 -21.90
CA PHE A 90 -30.70 -27.14 -21.98
C PHE A 90 -30.66 -26.49 -20.59
N ASP A 91 -31.59 -26.82 -19.71
CA ASP A 91 -31.62 -26.30 -18.35
C ASP A 91 -30.40 -26.74 -17.54
N GLU A 92 -29.95 -27.99 -17.71
CA GLU A 92 -28.74 -28.51 -17.10
C GLU A 92 -27.50 -27.79 -17.60
N ARG A 93 -27.34 -27.62 -18.92
CA ARG A 93 -26.22 -26.85 -19.50
C ARG A 93 -26.20 -25.41 -19.01
N ARG A 94 -27.37 -24.75 -18.96
CA ARG A 94 -27.48 -23.38 -18.47
C ARG A 94 -27.09 -23.29 -16.99
N ARG A 95 -27.55 -24.24 -16.16
CA ARG A 95 -27.21 -24.29 -14.74
C ARG A 95 -25.71 -24.53 -14.53
N ALA A 96 -25.10 -25.43 -15.30
CA ALA A 96 -23.66 -25.69 -15.26
C ALA A 96 -22.85 -24.44 -15.64
N MET A 97 -23.24 -23.73 -16.71
CA MET A 97 -22.58 -22.49 -17.12
C MET A 97 -22.73 -21.38 -16.06
N ALA A 98 -23.90 -21.25 -15.44
CA ALA A 98 -24.11 -20.29 -14.35
C ALA A 98 -23.23 -20.60 -13.13
N ALA A 99 -23.11 -21.89 -12.76
CA ALA A 99 -22.27 -22.32 -11.64
C ALA A 99 -20.76 -22.12 -11.91
N ASP A 100 -20.28 -22.41 -13.13
CA ASP A 100 -18.88 -22.13 -13.52
C ASP A 100 -18.58 -20.63 -13.50
N LEU A 101 -19.52 -19.80 -13.98
CA LEU A 101 -19.37 -18.34 -13.94
C LEU A 101 -19.29 -17.84 -12.49
N GLU A 102 -20.23 -18.26 -11.64
CA GLU A 102 -20.25 -17.89 -10.21
C GLU A 102 -18.97 -18.32 -9.49
N GLU A 103 -18.46 -19.52 -9.77
CA GLU A 103 -17.21 -20.00 -9.18
C GLU A 103 -16.00 -19.15 -9.59
N ARG A 104 -15.92 -18.74 -10.87
CA ARG A 104 -14.86 -17.85 -11.35
C ARG A 104 -14.96 -16.47 -10.71
N GLU A 105 -16.15 -15.89 -10.65
CA GLU A 105 -16.38 -14.59 -10.02
C GLU A 105 -16.04 -14.63 -8.52
N GLU A 106 -16.41 -15.70 -7.82
CA GLU A 106 -16.04 -15.93 -6.42
C GLU A 106 -14.52 -16.02 -6.22
N ARG A 107 -13.81 -16.77 -7.07
CA ARG A 107 -12.35 -16.89 -7.01
C ARG A 107 -11.70 -15.53 -7.20
N ASP A 108 -12.15 -14.76 -8.18
CA ASP A 108 -11.64 -13.42 -8.44
C ASP A 108 -11.95 -12.46 -7.28
N ARG A 109 -13.16 -12.52 -6.71
CA ARG A 109 -13.55 -11.73 -5.54
C ARG A 109 -12.66 -12.05 -4.33
N LYS A 110 -12.44 -13.33 -4.03
CA LYS A 110 -11.58 -13.79 -2.93
C LYS A 110 -10.12 -13.37 -3.17
N ALA A 111 -9.63 -13.49 -4.40
CA ALA A 111 -8.27 -13.07 -4.76
C ALA A 111 -8.07 -11.55 -4.60
N ARG A 112 -9.05 -10.72 -5.00
CA ARG A 112 -9.00 -9.26 -4.79
C ARG A 112 -8.99 -8.91 -3.31
N ALA A 113 -9.89 -9.50 -2.52
CA ALA A 113 -9.94 -9.28 -1.07
C ALA A 113 -8.64 -9.67 -0.37
N MET A 114 -8.05 -10.81 -0.73
CA MET A 114 -6.76 -11.25 -0.20
C MET A 114 -5.62 -10.29 -0.57
N ARG A 115 -5.57 -9.80 -1.82
CA ARG A 115 -4.58 -8.79 -2.26
C ARG A 115 -4.74 -7.50 -1.48
N GLU A 116 -5.96 -7.02 -1.28
CA GLU A 116 -6.23 -5.82 -0.48
C GLU A 116 -5.78 -5.99 0.98
N GLN A 117 -6.08 -7.13 1.60
CA GLN A 117 -5.62 -7.43 2.96
C GLN A 117 -4.10 -7.46 3.04
N TRP A 118 -3.44 -8.15 2.11
CA TRP A 118 -1.98 -8.21 2.05
C TRP A 118 -1.35 -6.83 1.88
N MET A 119 -1.93 -5.96 1.04
CA MET A 119 -1.47 -4.58 0.87
C MET A 119 -1.63 -3.78 2.16
N ARG A 120 -2.78 -3.88 2.85
CA ARG A 120 -3.00 -3.21 4.15
C ARG A 120 -2.01 -3.68 5.21
N GLU A 121 -1.80 -4.99 5.34
CA GLU A 121 -0.82 -5.56 6.27
C GLU A 121 0.59 -5.09 5.95
N ARG A 122 0.97 -5.08 4.67
CA ARG A 122 2.27 -4.57 4.23
C ARG A 122 2.45 -3.09 4.54
N GLU A 123 1.43 -2.28 4.31
CA GLU A 123 1.45 -0.85 4.65
C GLU A 123 1.60 -0.64 6.17
N LEU A 124 0.81 -1.33 6.97
CA LEU A 124 0.93 -1.31 8.44
C LEU A 124 2.32 -1.75 8.88
N ARG A 125 2.88 -2.80 8.26
CA ARG A 125 4.22 -3.27 8.58
C ARG A 125 5.30 -2.25 8.23
N ILE A 126 5.16 -1.54 7.10
CA ILE A 126 6.07 -0.45 6.72
C ILE A 126 5.99 0.70 7.74
N VAL A 127 4.78 1.07 8.18
CA VAL A 127 4.60 2.11 9.21
C VAL A 127 5.25 1.69 10.53
N SER A 128 4.97 0.48 11.02
CA SER A 128 5.58 -0.07 12.24
C SER A 128 7.12 -0.09 12.17
N LEU A 129 7.71 -0.56 11.06
CA LEU A 129 9.16 -0.55 10.88
C LEU A 129 9.75 0.87 10.88
N ARG A 130 9.02 1.86 10.37
CA ARG A 130 9.44 3.26 10.39
C ARG A 130 9.41 3.85 11.80
N GLU A 131 8.37 3.54 12.57
CA GLU A 131 8.26 3.93 13.98
C GLU A 131 9.35 3.27 14.85
N GLU A 132 9.58 1.97 14.65
CA GLU A 132 10.71 1.26 15.27
C GLU A 132 12.05 1.91 14.90
N GLY A 133 12.23 2.29 13.64
CA GLY A 133 13.42 3.05 13.21
C GLY A 133 13.54 4.43 13.86
N ARG A 134 12.42 5.11 14.12
CA ARG A 134 12.37 6.41 14.81
C ARG A 134 12.81 6.28 16.27
N THR A 135 12.24 5.32 17.00
CA THR A 135 12.57 5.11 18.42
C THR A 135 14.03 4.74 18.60
N LEU A 136 14.58 3.91 17.73
CA LEU A 136 16.01 3.56 17.74
C LEU A 136 16.93 4.76 17.50
N ARG A 137 16.56 5.68 16.60
CA ARG A 137 17.33 6.92 16.37
C ARG A 137 17.30 7.83 17.59
N ILE A 138 16.13 8.01 18.20
CA ILE A 138 15.97 8.81 19.43
C ILE A 138 16.82 8.22 20.55
N GLN A 139 16.68 6.92 20.81
CA GLN A 139 17.46 6.24 21.86
C GLN A 139 18.97 6.31 21.62
N LYS A 140 19.41 6.14 20.36
CA LYS A 140 20.82 6.30 19.98
C LYS A 140 21.31 7.73 20.24
N HIS A 141 20.49 8.73 19.89
CA HIS A 141 20.82 10.13 20.11
C HIS A 141 20.91 10.47 21.61
N GLU A 142 19.94 10.04 22.41
CA GLU A 142 19.96 10.23 23.87
C GLU A 142 21.21 9.61 24.51
N ARG A 143 21.60 8.42 24.07
CA ARG A 143 22.82 7.77 24.57
C ARG A 143 24.07 8.59 24.24
N LEU A 144 24.22 9.03 23.00
CA LEU A 144 25.34 9.86 22.58
C LEU A 144 25.37 11.20 23.33
N LEU A 145 24.22 11.80 23.58
CA LEU A 145 24.12 13.05 24.35
C LEU A 145 24.58 12.85 25.80
N ARG A 146 24.18 11.75 26.45
CA ARG A 146 24.65 11.39 27.80
C ARG A 146 26.15 11.14 27.84
N GLU A 147 26.69 10.40 26.87
CA GLU A 147 28.13 10.15 26.76
C GLU A 147 28.90 11.46 26.57
N TRP A 148 28.38 12.37 25.75
CA TRP A 148 28.96 13.70 25.54
C TRP A 148 28.90 14.57 26.80
N GLN A 149 27.75 14.65 27.48
CA GLN A 149 27.62 15.38 28.75
C GLN A 149 28.60 14.87 29.82
N ALA A 150 28.82 13.55 29.88
CA ALA A 150 29.80 12.95 30.78
C ALA A 150 31.24 13.31 30.38
N GLN A 151 31.54 13.41 29.08
CA GLN A 151 32.85 13.86 28.59
C GLN A 151 33.09 15.34 28.85
N THR A 152 32.09 16.21 28.65
CA THR A 152 32.22 17.65 28.89
C THR A 152 32.36 17.98 30.37
N GLN A 153 31.66 17.27 31.27
CA GLN A 153 31.90 17.41 32.71
C GLN A 153 33.30 16.93 33.14
N LYS A 154 33.83 15.89 32.50
CA LYS A 154 35.22 15.44 32.70
C LYS A 154 36.25 16.40 32.11
N ALA A 155 35.89 17.13 31.06
CA ALA A 155 36.74 18.15 30.44
C ALA A 155 36.70 19.47 31.24
N SER A 156 35.53 19.89 31.76
CA SER A 156 35.42 21.11 32.57
C SER A 156 36.15 21.01 33.93
N THR A 157 36.35 19.78 34.43
CA THR A 157 37.19 19.51 35.61
C THR A 157 38.69 19.51 35.29
N LYS A 158 39.09 19.53 34.02
CA LYS A 158 40.48 19.70 33.56
C LYS A 158 40.69 21.10 32.98
N THR A 159 41.11 22.01 33.86
CA THR A 159 42.01 23.16 33.59
C THR A 159 41.66 24.09 32.42
N ALA A 160 41.17 25.29 32.76
CA ALA A 160 41.29 26.47 31.91
C ALA A 160 42.75 26.92 31.87
N THR A 161 43.40 26.79 30.71
CA THR A 161 44.68 27.44 30.40
C THR A 161 44.38 28.58 29.43
N THR A 162 44.48 29.79 29.94
CA THR A 162 44.34 31.04 29.18
C THR A 162 45.51 31.18 28.21
N VAL A 163 45.24 31.32 26.91
CA VAL A 163 46.27 31.62 25.90
C VAL A 163 45.88 32.89 25.15
N THR A 164 46.86 33.79 25.04
CA THR A 164 46.88 35.02 24.26
C THR A 164 46.92 34.73 22.76
N GLN A 165 46.21 35.52 21.96
CA GLN A 165 45.90 35.29 20.53
C GLN A 165 47.12 35.26 19.57
N GLU A 166 48.35 35.46 20.05
CA GLU A 166 49.53 35.81 19.23
C GLU A 166 50.27 34.61 18.58
N GLU A 167 50.00 33.36 18.97
CA GLU A 167 50.72 32.17 18.44
C GLU A 167 49.91 31.33 17.42
N LEU A 168 48.73 31.79 16.99
CA LEU A 168 47.84 30.98 16.14
C LEU A 168 48.22 31.04 14.65
N PRO A 169 48.24 29.89 13.93
CA PRO A 169 48.40 29.88 12.48
C PRO A 169 47.33 30.73 11.79
N ALA A 170 47.71 31.43 10.72
CA ALA A 170 46.76 32.15 9.88
C ALA A 170 45.72 31.20 9.26
N TRP A 171 44.53 31.71 8.96
CA TRP A 171 43.52 30.94 8.23
C TRP A 171 44.02 30.65 6.81
N GLY A 172 43.90 29.39 6.36
CA GLY A 172 44.12 29.02 4.97
C GLY A 172 42.96 29.46 4.08
N ALA A 173 43.20 29.60 2.78
CA ALA A 173 42.23 30.11 1.81
C ALA A 173 40.93 29.26 1.71
N LEU A 174 40.99 27.98 2.07
CA LEU A 174 39.84 27.05 2.02
C LEU A 174 39.22 26.81 3.40
N ASP A 175 39.79 27.39 4.46
CA ASP A 175 39.35 27.14 5.83
C ASP A 175 38.08 27.93 6.20
N THR A 176 37.56 28.71 5.26
CA THR A 176 36.26 29.37 5.30
C THR A 176 35.21 28.64 4.46
N THR A 177 35.62 27.63 3.68
CA THR A 177 34.75 26.96 2.70
C THR A 177 34.26 25.61 3.20
N VAL A 178 32.95 25.41 3.13
CA VAL A 178 32.26 24.18 3.53
C VAL A 178 31.43 23.64 2.38
N LEU A 179 31.21 22.32 2.40
CA LEU A 179 30.31 21.62 1.53
C LEU A 179 29.07 21.21 2.32
N VAL A 180 27.91 21.71 1.91
CA VAL A 180 26.60 21.36 2.40
C VAL A 180 25.96 20.36 1.43
N ARG A 181 25.43 19.26 1.96
CA ARG A 181 24.69 18.26 1.19
C ARG A 181 23.30 18.09 1.78
N PHE A 182 22.27 18.12 0.93
CA PHE A 182 20.89 17.90 1.33
C PHE A 182 20.13 17.07 0.29
N PRO A 183 19.04 16.38 0.68
CA PRO A 183 18.23 15.58 -0.24
C PRO A 183 17.64 16.40 -1.40
N SER A 184 17.62 15.85 -2.62
CA SER A 184 17.05 16.50 -3.82
C SER A 184 15.59 16.92 -3.65
N ASP A 185 14.87 16.22 -2.77
CA ASP A 185 13.45 16.44 -2.51
C ASP A 185 13.20 17.71 -1.67
N GLN A 186 14.26 18.26 -1.07
CA GLN A 186 14.21 19.50 -0.28
C GLN A 186 14.58 20.76 -1.09
N THR A 187 14.81 20.63 -2.40
CA THR A 187 15.17 21.76 -3.30
C THR A 187 14.27 22.97 -3.14
N TYR A 188 12.96 22.78 -3.14
CA TYR A 188 12.00 23.87 -3.02
C TYR A 188 12.12 24.62 -1.69
N GLU A 189 12.40 23.91 -0.60
CA GLU A 189 12.57 24.53 0.71
C GLU A 189 13.91 25.25 0.83
N MET A 190 14.98 24.67 0.28
CA MET A 190 16.32 25.26 0.32
C MET A 190 16.44 26.50 -0.55
N TRP A 191 15.74 26.54 -1.69
CA TRP A 191 15.81 27.63 -2.65
C TRP A 191 14.62 28.58 -2.60
N GLY A 192 13.51 28.17 -1.98
CA GLY A 192 12.22 28.87 -2.07
C GLY A 192 11.55 28.76 -3.45
N SER A 193 12.10 27.92 -4.33
CA SER A 193 11.69 27.79 -5.73
C SER A 193 12.10 26.44 -6.33
N ALA A 194 11.45 26.04 -7.44
CA ALA A 194 11.70 24.74 -8.09
C ALA A 194 13.05 24.67 -8.82
N THR A 195 13.64 25.82 -9.18
CA THR A 195 14.94 25.95 -9.83
C THR A 195 15.84 26.86 -9.01
N PRO A 196 17.16 26.67 -9.01
CA PRO A 196 18.03 27.51 -8.21
C PRO A 196 17.99 28.96 -8.73
N PRO A 197 17.76 29.96 -7.86
CA PRO A 197 17.75 31.36 -8.26
C PRO A 197 19.16 31.84 -8.64
N GLU A 198 19.23 32.92 -9.43
CA GLU A 198 20.50 33.52 -9.86
C GLU A 198 21.35 34.02 -8.67
N SER A 199 20.69 34.61 -7.67
CA SER A 199 21.32 34.98 -6.39
C SER A 199 21.07 33.91 -5.33
N LEU A 200 22.07 33.05 -5.10
CA LEU A 200 21.98 31.99 -4.10
C LEU A 200 22.11 32.49 -2.65
N LEU A 201 22.55 33.74 -2.45
CA LEU A 201 22.70 34.36 -1.13
C LEU A 201 21.34 34.73 -0.49
N GLU A 202 20.30 34.93 -1.30
CA GLU A 202 18.96 35.27 -0.81
C GLU A 202 18.09 34.05 -0.52
N THR A 203 18.63 32.85 -0.79
CA THR A 203 17.91 31.59 -0.60
C THR A 203 17.61 31.32 0.88
N PRO A 204 16.52 30.60 1.19
CA PRO A 204 16.25 30.14 2.56
C PRO A 204 17.41 29.38 3.19
N LEU A 205 18.17 28.60 2.39
CA LEU A 205 19.39 27.93 2.86
C LEU A 205 20.46 28.93 3.33
N ALA A 206 20.76 29.95 2.53
CA ALA A 206 21.76 30.96 2.87
C ALA A 206 21.34 31.77 4.11
N LYS A 207 20.05 32.12 4.22
CA LYS A 207 19.48 32.78 5.41
C LYS A 207 19.57 31.91 6.65
N ALA A 208 19.25 30.62 6.54
CA ALA A 208 19.39 29.68 7.66
C ALA A 208 20.85 29.57 8.16
N LEU A 209 21.82 29.54 7.24
CA LEU A 209 23.25 29.53 7.60
C LEU A 209 23.70 30.85 8.24
N LEU A 210 23.21 31.98 7.72
CA LEU A 210 23.42 33.31 8.28
C LEU A 210 22.91 33.40 9.73
N ASP A 211 21.66 33.00 9.96
CA ASP A 211 21.00 33.09 11.26
C ASP A 211 21.64 32.16 12.31
N THR A 212 22.15 31.00 11.87
CA THR A 212 22.66 29.97 12.79
C THR A 212 24.15 30.11 13.08
N TYR A 213 24.95 30.41 12.06
CA TYR A 213 26.42 30.35 12.15
C TYR A 213 27.10 31.69 11.88
N GLY A 214 26.62 32.41 10.87
CA GLY A 214 27.18 33.70 10.45
C GLY A 214 27.14 33.90 8.93
N PRO A 215 27.52 35.08 8.44
CA PRO A 215 27.28 35.48 7.06
C PRO A 215 28.06 34.64 6.03
N PRO A 216 27.36 34.06 5.03
CA PRO A 216 28.00 33.47 3.87
C PRO A 216 28.38 34.55 2.85
N VAL A 217 29.61 34.47 2.32
CA VAL A 217 30.16 35.34 1.28
C VAL A 217 29.81 34.82 -0.11
N SER A 218 29.92 33.51 -0.33
CA SER A 218 29.62 32.89 -1.61
C SER A 218 28.87 31.56 -1.44
N VAL A 219 27.86 31.33 -2.27
CA VAL A 219 27.10 30.08 -2.30
C VAL A 219 27.05 29.60 -3.75
N ARG A 220 27.54 28.39 -4.02
CA ARG A 220 27.61 27.83 -5.38
C ARG A 220 27.14 26.38 -5.39
N ILE A 221 26.30 26.03 -6.35
CA ILE A 221 25.85 24.65 -6.54
C ILE A 221 26.93 23.88 -7.28
N ARG A 222 27.30 22.71 -6.77
CA ARG A 222 28.20 21.81 -7.48
C ARG A 222 27.43 21.07 -8.57
N PRO A 223 27.74 21.30 -9.87
CA PRO A 223 27.09 20.56 -10.95
C PRO A 223 27.44 19.07 -10.83
N THR A 224 26.40 18.23 -10.85
CA THR A 224 26.54 16.78 -10.79
C THR A 224 26.05 16.17 -12.10
N GLN A 225 26.89 15.34 -12.73
CA GLN A 225 26.60 14.73 -14.04
C GLN A 225 25.56 13.59 -14.01
N LYS A 226 25.11 13.16 -12.81
CA LYS A 226 24.13 12.08 -12.60
C LYS A 226 23.00 12.59 -11.70
N LYS A 227 21.76 12.13 -11.92
CA LYS A 227 20.66 12.33 -10.95
C LYS A 227 21.05 11.68 -9.63
N ARG A 228 21.46 12.50 -8.66
CA ARG A 228 21.73 12.06 -7.29
C ARG A 228 20.54 12.41 -6.43
N GLN A 229 20.28 11.56 -5.44
CA GLN A 229 19.31 11.82 -4.38
C GLN A 229 19.74 12.96 -3.45
N GLU A 230 20.95 13.49 -3.61
CA GLU A 230 21.50 14.57 -2.80
C GLU A 230 22.13 15.65 -3.69
N ILE A 231 21.87 16.91 -3.34
CA ILE A 231 22.45 18.10 -3.95
C ILE A 231 23.61 18.56 -3.09
N SER A 232 24.67 19.02 -3.74
CA SER A 232 25.90 19.48 -3.11
C SER A 232 26.06 20.97 -3.37
N VAL A 233 26.15 21.76 -2.31
CA VAL A 233 26.30 23.22 -2.34
C VAL A 233 27.57 23.59 -1.57
N ILE A 234 28.41 24.40 -2.20
CA ILE A 234 29.63 24.92 -1.60
C ILE A 234 29.30 26.30 -1.04
N VAL A 235 29.60 26.50 0.23
CA VAL A 235 29.36 27.75 0.96
C VAL A 235 30.67 28.25 1.52
N GLU A 236 30.98 29.51 1.23
CA GLU A 236 32.11 30.22 1.79
C GLU A 236 31.61 31.20 2.83
N PHE A 237 32.15 31.15 4.04
CA PHE A 237 31.83 32.07 5.12
C PHE A 237 32.81 33.24 5.18
N GLU A 238 32.38 34.34 5.79
CA GLU A 238 33.25 35.49 6.02
C GLU A 238 34.43 35.14 6.97
N HIS A 239 34.20 34.23 7.91
CA HIS A 239 35.17 33.86 8.94
C HIS A 239 35.28 32.34 9.10
N GLY A 240 36.49 31.84 9.29
CA GLY A 240 36.76 30.41 9.49
C GLY A 240 36.12 29.83 10.77
N VAL A 241 35.83 30.67 11.76
CA VAL A 241 35.09 30.26 12.98
C VAL A 241 33.64 29.89 12.64
N HIS A 242 32.97 30.64 11.75
CA HIS A 242 31.61 30.33 11.31
C HIS A 242 31.59 29.00 10.55
N ALA A 243 32.56 28.80 9.64
CA ALA A 243 32.74 27.53 8.94
C ALA A 243 32.98 26.37 9.91
N TRP A 244 33.80 26.58 10.95
CA TRP A 244 34.06 25.56 11.95
C TRP A 244 32.81 25.16 12.74
N ARG A 245 32.00 26.13 13.18
CA ARG A 245 30.73 25.87 13.88
C ARG A 245 29.77 25.08 12.98
N ALA A 246 29.62 25.50 11.72
CA ALA A 246 28.76 24.82 10.76
C ALA A 246 29.18 23.36 10.52
N VAL A 247 30.48 23.09 10.35
CA VAL A 247 31.00 21.73 10.16
C VAL A 247 30.86 20.90 11.43
N HIS A 248 31.17 21.47 12.60
CA HIS A 248 31.06 20.76 13.87
C HIS A 248 29.65 20.21 14.11
N ASP A 249 28.63 21.02 13.83
CA ASP A 249 27.24 20.64 14.02
C ASP A 249 26.72 19.78 12.87
N GLY A 250 26.96 20.18 11.62
CA GLY A 250 26.42 19.50 10.44
C GLY A 250 27.11 18.17 10.10
N MET A 251 28.35 17.94 10.53
CA MET A 251 29.02 16.64 10.37
C MET A 251 28.39 15.58 11.29
N GLN A 252 27.77 16.00 12.39
CA GLN A 252 27.08 15.13 13.34
C GLN A 252 25.54 15.18 13.19
N LEU A 253 25.02 15.90 12.18
CA LEU A 253 23.59 16.16 11.97
C LEU A 253 22.91 16.75 13.22
N ARG A 254 23.60 17.71 13.87
CA ARG A 254 23.15 18.39 15.09
C ARG A 254 22.75 19.85 14.84
N CYS A 255 22.47 20.22 13.59
CA CYS A 255 22.11 21.59 13.28
C CYS A 255 20.83 22.01 14.02
N SER A 256 20.91 23.12 14.76
CA SER A 256 19.78 23.66 15.52
C SER A 256 18.64 24.15 14.62
N HIS A 257 18.98 24.63 13.43
CA HIS A 257 18.01 25.23 12.50
C HIS A 257 17.17 24.16 11.78
N PRO A 258 15.83 24.28 11.73
CA PRO A 258 14.95 23.27 11.14
C PRO A 258 15.29 22.88 9.70
N LEU A 259 15.66 23.85 8.86
CA LEU A 259 16.07 23.57 7.47
C LEU A 259 17.42 22.83 7.36
N LEU A 260 18.29 22.92 8.37
CA LEU A 260 19.64 22.37 8.30
C LEU A 260 19.75 20.99 8.96
N GLN A 261 18.70 20.48 9.59
CA GLN A 261 18.73 19.22 10.35
C GLN A 261 19.07 17.99 9.48
N ASP A 262 18.61 17.96 8.23
CA ASP A 262 18.93 16.92 7.26
C ASP A 262 20.16 17.25 6.38
N CYS A 263 20.81 18.39 6.65
CA CYS A 263 21.98 18.81 5.90
C CYS A 263 23.25 18.21 6.50
N TRP A 264 23.98 17.44 5.71
CA TRP A 264 25.36 17.10 6.06
C TRP A 264 26.27 18.27 5.69
N ILE A 265 27.11 18.71 6.63
CA ILE A 265 28.07 19.80 6.40
C ILE A 265 29.48 19.29 6.70
N GLY A 266 30.40 19.50 5.77
CA GLY A 266 31.81 19.14 5.93
C GLY A 266 32.73 20.15 5.28
N TRP A 267 34.04 20.01 5.49
CA TRP A 267 35.03 20.88 4.84
C TRP A 267 35.08 20.64 3.33
N SER A 268 35.28 21.70 2.55
CA SER A 268 35.46 21.60 1.11
C SER A 268 36.93 21.69 0.71
N ASP A 269 37.31 20.95 -0.32
CA ASP A 269 38.57 21.08 -1.04
C ASP A 269 38.45 22.05 -2.23
N GLU A 270 39.55 22.38 -2.91
CA GLU A 270 39.60 23.28 -4.09
C GLU A 270 38.65 22.79 -5.21
N GLY A 271 38.52 21.47 -5.35
CA GLY A 271 37.61 20.82 -6.29
C GLY A 271 36.16 20.67 -5.81
N GLY A 272 35.78 21.33 -4.72
CA GLY A 272 34.44 21.31 -4.14
C GLY A 272 34.04 19.99 -3.48
N LYS A 273 35.00 19.07 -3.27
CA LYS A 273 34.78 17.74 -2.66
C LYS A 273 34.90 17.84 -1.14
N ALA A 274 34.20 16.94 -0.46
CA ALA A 274 34.39 16.77 0.98
C ALA A 274 35.84 16.39 1.28
N ARG A 275 36.51 17.14 2.14
CA ARG A 275 37.81 16.77 2.73
C ARG A 275 37.61 16.33 4.18
N SER A 276 38.42 15.38 4.62
CA SER A 276 38.49 14.94 6.01
C SER A 276 39.42 15.79 6.87
N ASP A 277 40.27 16.58 6.23
CA ASP A 277 41.33 17.33 6.92
C ASP A 277 40.77 18.56 7.62
N ILE A 278 41.15 18.71 8.89
CA ILE A 278 40.74 19.82 9.74
C ILE A 278 41.76 20.96 9.56
N PRO A 279 41.31 22.22 9.40
CA PRO A 279 42.21 23.38 9.38
C PRO A 279 43.21 23.39 10.54
N GLN A 280 44.47 23.73 10.26
CA GLN A 280 45.56 23.68 11.25
C GLN A 280 45.26 24.55 12.48
N ARG A 281 44.72 25.75 12.28
CA ARG A 281 44.32 26.65 13.36
C ARG A 281 43.28 26.01 14.30
N ILE A 282 42.32 25.32 13.71
CA ILE A 282 41.28 24.59 14.46
C ILE A 282 41.88 23.40 15.20
N ALA A 283 42.81 22.66 14.57
CA ALA A 283 43.49 21.55 15.23
C ALA A 283 44.27 22.01 16.48
N VAL A 284 44.92 23.17 16.42
CA VAL A 284 45.60 23.79 17.59
C VAL A 284 44.58 24.15 18.68
N TRP A 285 43.46 24.79 18.32
CA TRP A 285 42.39 25.09 19.27
C TRP A 285 41.77 23.84 19.91
N MET A 286 41.52 22.80 19.12
CA MET A 286 41.02 21.51 19.63
C MET A 286 42.03 20.85 20.58
N ALA A 287 43.33 20.89 20.26
CA ALA A 287 44.39 20.36 21.12
C ALA A 287 44.48 21.11 22.47
N GLN A 288 44.10 22.39 22.47
CA GLN A 288 44.04 23.24 23.66
C GLN A 288 42.68 23.14 24.39
N GLY A 289 41.74 22.32 23.91
CA GLY A 289 40.42 22.14 24.52
C GLY A 289 39.43 23.28 24.26
N ILE A 290 39.73 24.19 23.34
CA ILE A 290 38.82 25.26 22.94
C ILE A 290 37.74 24.68 22.04
N THR A 291 36.48 24.95 22.37
CA THR A 291 35.32 24.51 21.58
C THR A 291 34.91 25.57 20.54
N PRO A 292 34.16 25.21 19.47
CA PRO A 292 33.67 26.17 18.47
C PRO A 292 32.87 27.34 19.07
N ALA A 293 32.19 27.11 20.19
CA ALA A 293 31.44 28.14 20.92
C ALA A 293 32.37 29.14 21.62
N GLN A 294 33.52 28.69 22.11
CA GLN A 294 34.49 29.49 22.86
C GLN A 294 35.51 30.21 21.98
N ALA A 295 35.61 29.86 20.70
CA ALA A 295 36.58 30.49 19.81
C ALA A 295 36.23 31.97 19.55
N PRO A 296 37.19 32.88 19.73
CA PRO A 296 36.97 34.30 19.54
C PRO A 296 36.78 34.61 18.05
N ILE A 297 35.71 35.32 17.73
CA ILE A 297 35.53 36.04 16.48
C ILE A 297 36.13 37.41 16.77
N THR A 298 37.23 37.81 16.12
CA THR A 298 37.78 39.18 16.26
C THR A 298 36.88 40.17 15.52
N ALA A 299 35.68 40.40 16.07
CA ALA A 299 34.79 41.52 15.88
C ALA A 299 33.81 41.48 17.05
N GLU A 300 33.45 42.66 17.57
CA GLU A 300 32.71 42.94 18.80
C GLU A 300 31.59 41.93 19.20
N PRO A 301 31.30 41.81 20.51
CA PRO A 301 30.35 40.81 21.04
C PRO A 301 28.92 41.19 20.67
N THR A 302 28.54 40.93 19.43
CA THR A 302 27.13 40.79 19.06
C THR A 302 26.77 39.38 19.49
N ALA A 303 26.04 39.27 20.59
CA ALA A 303 25.48 38.01 21.05
C ALA A 303 24.63 37.41 19.93
N MET A 304 25.20 36.46 19.19
CA MET A 304 24.48 35.67 18.20
C MET A 304 23.57 34.67 18.94
N PRO A 305 22.36 34.40 18.42
CA PRO A 305 21.27 33.76 19.16
C PRO A 305 21.43 32.24 19.29
N HIS A 306 22.63 31.75 19.61
CA HIS A 306 22.88 30.34 19.86
C HIS A 306 22.73 29.94 21.35
N ASP A 307 22.49 30.91 22.24
CA ASP A 307 22.23 30.64 23.67
C ASP A 307 20.76 30.24 23.95
N SER A 308 19.90 30.18 22.94
CA SER A 308 18.51 29.73 23.08
C SER A 308 18.17 28.59 22.12
N ALA A 309 18.89 27.48 22.23
CA ALA A 309 18.46 26.17 21.72
C ALA A 309 17.24 25.62 22.51
N ALA A 310 16.18 26.42 22.66
CA ALA A 310 14.98 26.09 23.43
C ALA A 310 13.74 25.79 22.56
N ASN A 311 13.76 26.06 21.26
CA ASN A 311 12.63 25.75 20.37
C ASN A 311 13.00 24.63 19.39
N PHE A 312 12.99 23.40 19.90
CA PHE A 312 12.89 22.21 19.07
C PHE A 312 11.46 22.15 18.52
N ASP A 313 11.31 22.42 17.22
CA ASP A 313 10.02 22.43 16.53
C ASP A 313 9.47 21.00 16.41
N TYR A 314 8.53 20.64 17.28
CA TYR A 314 7.84 19.34 17.26
C TYR A 314 7.05 19.10 15.96
N ASP A 315 6.83 20.11 15.13
CA ASP A 315 6.15 20.02 13.82
C ASP A 315 7.09 19.69 12.64
N TYR A 316 8.38 19.44 12.89
CA TYR A 316 9.29 18.99 11.83
C TYR A 316 8.83 17.67 11.19
N GLU A 317 8.37 16.73 12.02
CA GLU A 317 7.93 15.40 11.60
C GLU A 317 6.60 15.41 10.84
N THR A 318 5.68 16.32 11.19
CA THR A 318 4.42 16.48 10.46
C THR A 318 4.68 16.98 9.05
N ARG A 319 5.62 17.93 8.90
CA ARG A 319 6.05 18.44 7.59
C ARG A 319 6.83 17.40 6.77
N THR A 320 7.67 16.56 7.39
CA THR A 320 8.36 15.47 6.67
C THR A 320 7.40 14.34 6.28
N LEU A 321 6.40 14.02 7.11
CA LEU A 321 5.36 13.04 6.80
C LEU A 321 4.44 13.52 5.67
N GLU A 322 4.05 14.79 5.65
CA GLU A 322 3.32 15.39 4.53
C GLU A 322 4.13 15.35 3.22
N ARG A 323 5.43 15.61 3.30
CA ARG A 323 6.35 15.49 2.15
C ARG A 323 6.45 14.06 1.62
N MET A 324 6.60 13.07 2.50
CA MET A 324 6.64 11.66 2.10
C MET A 324 5.30 11.21 1.48
N ARG A 325 4.16 11.71 1.97
CA ARG A 325 2.84 11.46 1.38
C ARG A 325 2.71 12.09 -0.01
N ARG A 326 3.18 13.32 -0.21
CA ARG A 326 3.21 13.99 -1.52
C ARG A 326 4.12 13.27 -2.50
N ALA A 327 5.32 12.88 -2.09
CA ALA A 327 6.25 12.11 -2.92
C ALA A 327 5.69 10.73 -3.32
N ALA A 328 5.00 10.05 -2.40
CA ALA A 328 4.35 8.77 -2.69
C ALA A 328 3.12 8.91 -3.60
N SER A 329 2.44 10.07 -3.61
CA SER A 329 1.32 10.35 -4.52
C SER A 329 1.74 10.74 -5.95
N MET A 330 3.01 11.10 -6.15
CA MET A 330 3.56 11.54 -7.43
C MET A 330 4.32 10.42 -8.19
N ALA A 331 4.41 9.22 -7.62
CA ALA A 331 5.07 8.04 -8.19
C ALA A 331 4.05 7.00 -8.67
#